data_AF-A0A3S0LRH6-F1
#
_entry.id   AF-A0A3S0LRH6-F1
#
_cell.length_a   1.000
_cell.length_b   1.000
_cell.length_c   1.000
_cell.angle_alpha   90.00
_cell.angle_beta   90.00
_cell.angle_gamma   90.00
#
_symmetry.space_group_name_H-M   'P 1'
#
loop_
_entity.id
_entity.type
_entity.pdbx_description
1 polymer ?
#
loop_
_entity_poly.entity_id
_entity_poly.type
_entity_poly.pdbx_seq_one_letter_code
_entity_poly.pdbx_strand_id
1 'polypeptide(L)' 'MPGSALVWRTGIVISCKNATELMSQKLDRRLSLGERLRLRLHLFICIGCRNTLKQFRFLREAVRRHPWKF' A
#
# COMPACT_ATOMS: atom_id res chain seq x y z
N MET A 1 -9.72 -9.09 -17.67
CA MET A 1 -10.85 -8.20 -17.30
C MET A 1 -10.36 -6.75 -17.32
N PRO A 2 -10.97 -5.84 -18.09
CA PRO A 2 -10.46 -4.48 -18.31
C PRO A 2 -10.96 -3.54 -17.19
N GLY A 3 -10.08 -3.21 -16.25
CA GLY A 3 -10.37 -2.32 -15.10
C GLY A 3 -9.46 -1.10 -15.01
N SER A 4 -8.89 -0.63 -16.13
CA SER A 4 -7.83 0.39 -16.16
C SER A 4 -8.31 1.84 -16.35
N ALA A 5 -9.62 2.12 -16.31
CA ALA A 5 -10.18 3.43 -16.66
C ALA A 5 -10.26 4.48 -15.52
N LEU A 6 -9.52 4.30 -14.41
CA LEU A 6 -9.49 5.28 -13.30
C LEU A 6 -8.07 5.62 -12.81
N VAL A 7 -7.05 5.50 -13.67
CA VAL A 7 -5.64 5.78 -13.32
C VAL A 7 -5.26 7.22 -13.65
N TRP A 8 -5.99 8.22 -13.16
CA TRP A 8 -5.55 9.62 -13.23
C TRP A 8 -6.10 10.40 -12.04
N ARG A 9 -5.31 10.59 -10.95
CA ARG A 9 -5.60 11.70 -10.03
C ARG A 9 -4.53 12.25 -9.09
N THR A 10 -3.23 11.95 -9.22
CA THR A 10 -2.16 12.87 -8.74
C THR A 10 -0.77 12.35 -9.11
N GLY A 11 -0.20 12.89 -10.20
CA GLY A 11 1.12 12.52 -10.73
C GLY A 11 2.26 13.38 -10.18
N ILE A 12 2.60 13.26 -8.90
CA ILE A 12 3.78 13.97 -8.34
C ILE A 12 4.69 13.05 -7.51
N VAL A 13 4.20 11.98 -6.87
CA VAL A 13 5.03 10.97 -6.21
C VAL A 13 4.38 9.59 -6.37
N ILE A 14 4.91 8.77 -7.29
CA ILE A 14 4.54 7.38 -7.64
C ILE A 14 3.03 7.11 -7.92
N SER A 15 2.73 6.16 -8.82
CA SER A 15 1.32 5.82 -9.12
C SER A 15 0.65 5.06 -7.96
N CYS A 16 -0.67 5.13 -7.86
CA CYS A 16 -1.44 4.35 -6.87
C CYS A 16 -1.15 2.83 -6.96
N LYS A 17 -0.86 2.34 -8.18
CA LYS A 17 -0.44 0.95 -8.42
C LYS A 17 0.90 0.67 -7.73
N ASN A 18 1.91 1.51 -7.97
CA ASN A 18 3.23 1.36 -7.34
C ASN A 18 3.16 1.53 -5.82
N ALA A 19 2.31 2.42 -5.32
CA ALA A 19 2.09 2.58 -3.89
C ALA A 19 1.53 1.30 -3.25
N THR A 20 0.53 0.68 -3.90
CA THR A 20 -0.08 -0.59 -3.44
C THR A 20 0.92 -1.74 -3.54
N GLU A 21 1.72 -1.79 -4.59
CA GLU A 21 2.79 -2.77 -4.77
C GLU A 21 3.85 -2.65 -3.68
N LEU A 22 4.29 -1.42 -3.36
CA LEU A 22 5.18 -1.15 -2.23
C LEU A 22 4.54 -1.52 -0.88
N MET A 23 3.23 -1.36 -0.70
CA MET A 23 2.55 -1.83 0.51
C MET A 23 2.58 -3.36 0.62
N SER A 24 2.36 -4.07 -0.48
CA SER A 24 2.45 -5.54 -0.53
C SER A 24 3.88 -6.00 -0.24
N GLN A 25 4.86 -5.40 -0.92
CA GLN A 25 6.27 -5.67 -0.66
C GLN A 25 6.67 -5.38 0.79
N LYS A 26 5.99 -4.48 1.52
CA LYS A 26 6.25 -4.22 2.94
C LYS A 26 5.79 -5.34 3.87
N LEU A 27 4.87 -6.18 3.40
CA LEU A 27 4.40 -7.37 4.10
C LEU A 27 5.39 -8.51 3.93
N ASP A 28 5.92 -8.65 2.72
CA ASP A 28 6.86 -9.72 2.34
C ASP A 28 8.31 -9.41 2.72
N ARG A 29 8.79 -8.23 2.34
CA ARG A 29 10.16 -7.73 2.56
C ARG A 29 10.22 -6.40 3.30
N ARG A 30 11.41 -6.03 3.79
CA ARG A 30 11.65 -4.67 4.31
C ARG A 30 11.88 -3.73 3.13
N LEU A 31 11.05 -2.68 3.00
CA LEU A 31 11.30 -1.60 2.03
C LEU A 31 12.57 -0.83 2.38
N SER A 32 13.23 -0.34 1.35
CA SER A 32 14.30 0.64 1.48
C SER A 32 13.75 1.96 2.05
N LEU A 33 14.62 2.74 2.72
CA LEU A 33 14.25 4.02 3.31
C LEU A 33 13.66 4.99 2.28
N GLY A 34 14.19 5.01 1.05
CA GLY A 34 13.70 5.84 -0.04
C GLY A 34 12.30 5.45 -0.52
N GLU A 35 12.02 4.16 -0.67
CA GLU A 35 10.69 3.65 -1.06
C GLU A 35 9.64 3.94 0.02
N ARG A 36 10.03 3.76 1.29
CA ARG A 36 9.19 4.09 2.44
C ARG A 36 8.84 5.58 2.45
N LEU A 37 9.79 6.46 2.13
CA LEU A 37 9.56 7.90 2.08
C LEU A 37 8.60 8.28 0.94
N ARG A 38 8.84 7.76 -0.29
CA ARG A 38 7.94 7.98 -1.44
C ARG A 38 6.52 7.50 -1.17
N LEU A 39 6.38 6.31 -0.59
CA LEU A 39 5.08 5.77 -0.20
C LEU A 39 4.39 6.67 0.82
N ARG A 40 5.13 7.15 1.84
CA ARG A 40 4.57 8.04 2.87
C ARG A 40 4.10 9.36 2.27
N LEU A 41 4.86 9.97 1.37
CA LEU A 41 4.47 11.18 0.63
C LEU A 41 3.20 10.96 -0.20
N HIS A 42 3.11 9.86 -0.94
CA HIS A 42 1.90 9.51 -1.71
C HIS A 42 0.66 9.39 -0.80
N LEU A 43 0.80 8.79 0.38
CA LEU A 43 -0.27 8.62 1.37
C LEU A 43 -0.75 9.90 2.06
N PHE A 44 0.02 10.99 1.96
CA PHE A 44 -0.43 12.31 2.40
C PHE A 44 -1.39 12.95 1.41
N ILE A 45 -1.22 12.67 0.12
CA ILE A 45 -1.98 13.31 -0.97
C ILE A 45 -3.17 12.41 -1.39
N CYS A 46 -2.96 11.09 -1.44
CA CYS A 46 -3.96 10.12 -1.88
C CYS A 46 -4.68 9.47 -0.70
N ILE A 47 -5.92 9.89 -0.47
CA ILE A 47 -6.81 9.34 0.57
C ILE A 47 -7.16 7.87 0.27
N GLY A 48 -7.32 7.50 -1.00
CA GLY A 48 -7.62 6.13 -1.42
C GLY A 48 -6.55 5.14 -0.96
N CYS A 49 -5.29 5.40 -1.32
CA CYS A 49 -4.16 4.59 -0.85
C CYS A 49 -4.00 4.62 0.68
N ARG A 50 -4.35 5.73 1.34
CA ARG A 50 -4.34 5.81 2.81
C ARG A 50 -5.34 4.83 3.43
N ASN A 51 -6.53 4.67 2.84
CA ASN A 51 -7.52 3.71 3.31
C ASN A 51 -7.07 2.26 3.08
N THR A 52 -6.51 1.96 1.90
CA THR A 52 -5.95 0.64 1.58
C THR A 52 -4.84 0.26 2.56
N LEU A 53 -3.96 1.19 2.94
CA LEU A 53 -2.93 0.93 3.94
C LEU A 53 -3.53 0.53 5.30
N LYS A 54 -4.66 1.11 5.70
CA LYS A 54 -5.36 0.72 6.94
C LYS A 54 -5.86 -0.73 6.83
N GLN A 55 -6.42 -1.12 5.68
CA GLN A 55 -6.85 -2.51 5.44
C GLN A 55 -5.69 -3.50 5.54
N PHE A 56 -4.54 -3.19 4.92
CA PHE A 56 -3.35 -4.04 5.05
C PHE A 56 -2.82 -4.14 6.47
N ARG A 57 -2.87 -3.05 7.26
CA ARG A 57 -2.51 -3.12 8.69
C ARG A 57 -3.47 -3.99 9.48
N PHE A 58 -4.77 -3.83 9.24
CA PHE A 58 -5.80 -4.65 9.87
C PHE A 58 -5.58 -6.13 9.56
N LEU A 59 -5.34 -6.47 8.28
CA LEU A 59 -5.03 -7.85 7.87
C LEU A 59 -3.78 -8.38 8.57
N ARG A 60 -2.69 -7.58 8.62
CA ARG A 60 -1.45 -7.96 9.30
C ARG A 60 -1.65 -8.19 10.79
N GLU A 61 -2.46 -7.36 11.43
CA GLU A 61 -2.77 -7.51 12.85
C GLU A 61 -3.66 -8.72 13.12
N ALA A 62 -4.65 -8.98 12.25
CA ALA A 62 -5.48 -10.17 12.32
C ALA A 62 -4.64 -11.46 12.18
N VAL A 63 -3.74 -11.52 11.19
CA VAL A 63 -2.80 -12.65 10.99
C VAL A 63 -1.85 -12.82 12.18
N ARG A 64 -1.40 -11.72 12.80
CA ARG A 64 -0.54 -11.80 13.99
C ARG A 64 -1.31 -12.23 15.25
N ARG A 65 -2.57 -11.81 15.39
CA ARG A 65 -3.44 -12.13 16.54
C ARG A 65 -3.98 -13.56 16.46
N HIS A 66 -4.22 -14.05 15.25
CA HIS A 66 -4.58 -15.44 14.98
C HIS A 66 -3.50 -16.05 14.09
N PRO A 67 -2.40 -16.56 14.66
CA PRO A 67 -1.55 -17.47 13.92
C PRO A 67 -2.45 -18.66 13.56
N TRP A 68 -2.90 -18.72 12.31
CA TRP A 68 -3.61 -19.86 11.77
C TRP A 68 -2.68 -21.06 11.89
N LYS A 69 -2.79 -21.77 13.03
CA LYS A 69 -2.34 -23.13 13.21
C LYS A 69 -3.25 -23.98 12.33
N PHE A 70 -2.73 -24.38 11.18
CA PHE A 70 -3.10 -25.66 10.58
C PHE A 70 -2.08 -26.70 11.07
#